data_AF-A0A183K521-F1
#
_entry.id   AF-A0A183K521-F1
#
_cell.length_a   1.000
_cell.length_b   1.000
_cell.length_c   1.000
_cell.angle_alpha   90.00
_cell.angle_beta   90.00
_cell.angle_gamma   90.00
#
_symmetry.space_group_name_H-M   'P 1'
#
loop_
_entity.id
_entity.type
_entity.pdbx_description
1 polymer ?
#
loop_
_entity_poly.entity_id
_entity_poly.type
_entity_poly.pdbx_seq_one_letter_code
_entity_poly.pdbx_strand_id
1 'polypeptide(L)'
;MLGDTLALRLTQLQQGDTEKQTNQRLQISRLQRELRETKDRADSLDLQIGVMRRRLIDAQENRHQTVMPASGTPMTLATSEKERRKLLKQLENVKELENNLRQEVVMLKARLLESSQTKSSLSLSKCSHMFAPLRAAQNKIDELGSICENRDNEVKKLTTELNESKKHSNIEIENQNEELQKLRKEIKHLQTSLNSSQKSEEHLLEFRKLVAIYLGLDNEQLTIPDYEILTHLDRLVSANQSQVANAVATERAIDLVTGNTRSSKCK
;
A
#
# COMPACT_ATOMS: atom_id res chain seq x y z
N MET A 1 -24.83 3.73 -3.40
CA MET A 1 -23.79 2.71 -3.15
C MET A 1 -22.91 3.03 -1.94
N LEU A 2 -22.11 4.11 -1.90
CA LEU A 2 -21.27 4.40 -0.72
C LEU A 2 -22.08 4.91 0.49
N GLY A 3 -23.09 5.76 0.26
CA GLY A 3 -23.97 6.30 1.31
C GLY A 3 -24.83 5.22 1.98
N ASP A 4 -25.33 4.25 1.21
CA ASP A 4 -26.16 3.16 1.73
C ASP A 4 -25.36 2.22 2.64
N THR A 5 -24.09 1.95 2.28
CA THR A 5 -23.16 1.14 3.09
C THR A 5 -22.79 1.85 4.40
N LEU A 6 -22.60 3.17 4.37
CA LEU A 6 -22.34 3.97 5.57
C LEU A 6 -23.57 4.03 6.49
N ALA A 7 -24.77 4.21 5.93
CA ALA A 7 -26.01 4.20 6.69
C ALA A 7 -26.24 2.85 7.38
N LEU A 8 -26.02 1.74 6.67
CA LEU A 8 -26.14 0.39 7.22
C LEU A 8 -25.13 0.15 8.36
N ARG A 9 -23.90 0.65 8.22
CA ARG A 9 -22.88 0.54 9.28
C ARG A 9 -23.22 1.39 10.50
N LEU A 10 -23.77 2.58 10.30
CA LEU A 10 -24.24 3.47 11.37
C LEU A 10 -25.36 2.79 12.18
N THR A 11 -26.35 2.18 11.50
CA THR A 11 -27.44 1.47 12.17
C THR A 11 -26.96 0.26 12.96
N GLN A 12 -25.97 -0.48 12.45
CA GLN A 12 -25.39 -1.62 13.16
C GLN A 12 -24.65 -1.19 14.44
N LEU A 13 -23.89 -0.10 14.38
CA LEU A 13 -23.20 0.45 15.55
C LEU A 13 -24.20 0.95 16.60
N GLN A 14 -25.22 1.69 16.16
CA GLN A 14 -26.27 2.19 17.04
C GLN A 14 -27.03 1.04 17.72
N GLN A 15 -27.36 -0.02 16.97
CA GLN A 15 -28.03 -1.19 17.53
C GLN A 15 -27.13 -1.93 18.53
N GLY A 16 -25.84 -2.12 18.22
CA GLY A 16 -24.88 -2.74 19.13
C GLY A 16 -24.66 -1.97 20.43
N ASP A 17 -24.69 -0.63 20.37
CA ASP A 17 -24.58 0.21 21.56
C ASP A 17 -25.85 0.17 22.41
N THR A 18 -27.03 0.15 21.79
CA THR A 18 -28.30 -0.03 22.53
C THR A 18 -28.37 -1.38 23.24
N GLU A 19 -27.91 -2.46 22.60
CA GLU A 19 -27.92 -3.81 23.17
C GLU A 19 -26.96 -3.93 24.37
N LYS A 20 -25.77 -3.35 24.26
CA LYS A 20 -24.83 -3.24 25.40
C LYS A 20 -25.45 -2.47 26.57
N GLN A 21 -26.13 -1.36 26.28
CA GLN A 21 -26.77 -0.55 27.30
C GLN A 21 -27.93 -1.28 28.00
N THR A 22 -28.73 -2.06 27.25
CA THR A 22 -29.79 -2.89 27.85
C THR A 22 -29.23 -4.01 28.71
N ASN A 23 -28.16 -4.68 28.27
CA ASN A 23 -27.50 -5.75 29.03
C ASN A 23 -26.88 -5.23 30.33
N GLN A 24 -26.26 -4.05 30.29
CA GLN A 24 -25.76 -3.39 31.50
C GLN A 24 -26.90 -3.05 32.49
N ARG A 25 -28.04 -2.53 32.00
CA ARG A 25 -29.20 -2.25 32.85
C ARG A 25 -29.78 -3.51 33.50
N LEU A 26 -29.84 -4.63 32.76
CA LEU A 26 -30.28 -5.92 33.30
C LEU A 26 -29.30 -6.44 34.36
N GLN A 27 -27.99 -6.33 34.12
CA GLN A 27 -26.97 -6.74 35.09
C GLN A 27 -27.02 -5.89 36.36
N ILE A 28 -27.19 -4.57 36.25
CA ILE A 28 -27.35 -3.68 37.40
C ILE A 28 -28.60 -4.08 38.21
N SER A 29 -29.72 -4.33 37.54
CA SER A 29 -30.98 -4.73 38.21
C SER A 29 -30.84 -6.07 38.94
N ARG A 30 -30.10 -7.02 38.35
CA ARG A 30 -29.80 -8.31 38.98
C ARG A 30 -28.91 -8.14 40.21
N LEU A 31 -27.82 -7.38 40.09
CA LEU A 31 -26.91 -7.11 41.20
C LEU A 31 -27.61 -6.37 42.35
N GLN A 32 -28.52 -5.44 42.05
CA GLN A 32 -29.33 -4.76 43.06
C GLN A 32 -30.27 -5.71 43.81
N ARG A 33 -30.79 -6.74 43.14
CA ARG A 33 -31.62 -7.78 43.78
C ARG A 33 -30.78 -8.67 44.70
N GLU A 34 -29.65 -9.18 44.19
CA GLU A 34 -28.73 -10.01 44.96
C GLU A 34 -28.19 -9.26 46.21
N LEU A 35 -27.92 -7.95 46.08
CA LEU A 35 -27.52 -7.10 47.20
C LEU A 35 -28.61 -6.98 48.28
N ARG A 36 -29.88 -6.90 47.87
CA ARG A 36 -31.01 -6.81 48.80
C ARG A 36 -31.21 -8.12 49.55
N GLU A 37 -31.20 -9.25 48.83
CA GLU A 37 -31.34 -10.59 49.42
C GLU A 37 -30.21 -10.92 50.41
N THR A 38 -28.98 -10.53 50.08
CA THR A 38 -27.83 -10.73 50.97
C THR A 38 -27.91 -9.85 52.22
N LYS A 39 -28.40 -8.62 52.09
CA LYS A 39 -28.66 -7.73 53.23
C LYS A 39 -29.73 -8.29 54.16
N ASP A 40 -30.88 -8.70 53.63
CA ASP A 40 -31.97 -9.26 54.42
C ASP A 40 -31.53 -10.53 55.17
N ARG A 41 -30.65 -11.34 54.56
CA ARG A 41 -30.06 -12.52 55.20
C ARG A 41 -29.09 -12.17 56.33
N ALA A 42 -28.31 -11.10 56.17
CA ALA A 42 -27.42 -10.61 57.22
C ALA A 42 -28.23 -10.13 58.44
N ASP A 43 -29.26 -9.32 58.21
CA ASP A 43 -30.15 -8.80 59.27
C ASP A 43 -30.85 -9.94 60.02
N SER A 44 -31.25 -11.01 59.32
CA SER A 44 -31.82 -12.21 59.96
C SER A 44 -30.84 -12.98 60.84
N LEU A 45 -29.57 -13.08 60.44
CA LEU A 45 -28.54 -13.76 61.23
C LEU A 45 -28.15 -12.95 62.47
N ASP A 46 -28.08 -11.63 62.36
CA ASP A 46 -27.82 -10.74 63.50
C ASP A 46 -28.91 -10.85 64.56
N LEU A 47 -30.18 -10.96 64.15
CA LEU A 47 -31.28 -11.21 65.07
C LEU A 47 -31.11 -12.57 65.79
N GLN A 48 -30.74 -13.62 65.06
CA GLN A 48 -30.52 -14.95 65.62
C GLN A 48 -29.37 -14.95 66.63
N ILE A 49 -28.26 -14.28 66.32
CA ILE A 49 -27.13 -14.10 67.23
C ILE A 49 -27.56 -13.35 68.50
N GLY A 50 -28.38 -12.30 68.35
CA GLY A 50 -28.93 -11.56 69.49
C GLY A 50 -29.74 -12.45 70.44
N VAL A 51 -30.61 -13.31 69.90
CA VAL A 51 -31.39 -14.27 70.70
C VAL A 51 -30.49 -15.27 71.43
N MET A 52 -29.48 -15.82 70.74
CA MET A 52 -28.54 -16.78 71.31
C MET A 52 -27.72 -16.18 72.44
N ARG A 53 -27.26 -14.92 72.28
CA ARG A 53 -26.55 -14.19 73.35
C ARG A 53 -27.41 -14.00 74.59
N ARG A 54 -28.70 -13.67 74.44
CA ARG A 54 -29.62 -13.51 75.58
C ARG A 54 -29.82 -14.83 76.34
N ARG A 55 -30.09 -15.92 75.62
CA ARG A 55 -30.22 -17.26 76.21
C ARG A 55 -28.96 -17.71 76.97
N LEU A 56 -27.78 -17.34 76.48
CA LEU A 56 -26.52 -17.64 77.16
C LEU A 56 -26.40 -16.91 78.50
N ILE A 57 -26.79 -15.64 78.55
CA ILE A 57 -26.82 -14.84 79.79
C ILE A 57 -27.80 -15.47 80.79
N ASP A 58 -29.02 -15.80 80.36
CA ASP A 58 -30.03 -16.44 81.20
C ASP A 58 -29.53 -17.78 81.77
N ALA A 59 -28.81 -18.58 80.99
CA ALA A 59 -28.23 -19.85 81.43
C ALA A 59 -27.06 -19.65 82.42
N GLN A 60 -26.31 -18.56 82.32
CA GLN A 60 -25.21 -18.23 83.22
C GLN A 60 -25.71 -17.71 84.58
N GLU A 61 -26.75 -16.89 84.63
CA GLU A 61 -27.35 -16.43 85.90
C GLU A 61 -27.91 -17.60 86.72
N ASN A 62 -28.55 -18.57 86.05
CA ASN A 62 -29.11 -19.76 86.72
C ASN A 62 -28.05 -20.71 87.32
N ARG A 63 -26.78 -20.66 86.88
CA ARG A 63 -25.70 -21.47 87.47
C ARG A 63 -25.15 -20.92 88.79
N HIS A 64 -25.32 -19.64 89.06
CA HIS A 64 -24.75 -19.00 90.26
C HIS A 64 -25.60 -19.22 91.53
N GLN A 65 -26.80 -19.81 91.42
CA GLN A 65 -27.68 -20.09 92.56
C GLN A 65 -27.46 -21.48 93.21
N THR A 66 -26.59 -22.34 92.66
CA THR A 66 -26.39 -23.73 93.13
C THR A 66 -24.93 -24.06 93.46
N VAL A 67 -24.31 -23.36 94.42
CA VAL A 67 -23.03 -23.77 95.01
C VAL A 67 -23.13 -23.79 96.54
N MET A 68 -23.29 -24.98 97.11
CA MET A 68 -23.18 -25.24 98.57
C MET A 68 -21.73 -25.66 98.91
N PRO A 69 -21.11 -25.15 99.98
CA PRO A 69 -19.77 -25.58 100.40
C PRO A 69 -19.82 -26.80 101.33
N ALA A 70 -18.92 -27.78 101.10
CA ALA A 70 -18.81 -29.01 101.88
C ALA A 70 -17.91 -28.85 103.13
N SER A 71 -18.29 -29.52 104.22
CA SER A 71 -17.76 -29.46 105.59
C SER A 71 -16.39 -30.13 105.80
N GLY A 72 -15.56 -29.57 106.68
CA GLY A 72 -14.21 -30.05 107.02
C GLY A 72 -14.17 -31.14 108.10
N THR A 73 -13.54 -32.28 107.76
CA THR A 73 -12.99 -33.26 108.71
C THR A 73 -11.52 -33.58 108.35
N PRO A 74 -10.66 -34.03 109.29
CA PRO A 74 -9.21 -34.21 109.02
C PRO A 74 -8.88 -35.26 107.95
N MET A 75 -9.70 -36.32 107.84
CA MET A 75 -9.58 -37.36 106.82
C MET A 75 -9.94 -36.82 105.42
N THR A 76 -10.94 -35.93 105.33
CA THR A 76 -11.34 -35.28 104.07
C THR A 76 -10.33 -34.19 103.64
N LEU A 77 -9.62 -33.56 104.58
CA LEU A 77 -8.53 -32.63 104.26
C LEU A 77 -7.31 -33.34 103.66
N ALA A 78 -6.90 -34.49 104.20
CA ALA A 78 -5.75 -35.24 103.66
C ALA A 78 -6.04 -35.82 102.26
N THR A 79 -7.26 -36.32 102.01
CA THR A 79 -7.70 -36.75 100.66
C THR A 79 -7.82 -35.56 99.72
N SER A 80 -8.39 -34.44 100.18
CA SER A 80 -8.48 -33.17 99.44
C SER A 80 -7.12 -32.60 99.09
N GLU A 81 -6.12 -32.69 99.97
CA GLU A 81 -4.75 -32.24 99.68
C GLU A 81 -4.01 -33.14 98.69
N LYS A 82 -4.27 -34.45 98.71
CA LYS A 82 -3.73 -35.40 97.72
C LYS A 82 -4.36 -35.15 96.35
N GLU A 83 -5.66 -34.88 96.31
CA GLU A 83 -6.39 -34.48 95.10
C GLU A 83 -5.92 -33.11 94.58
N ARG A 84 -5.75 -32.13 95.46
CA ARG A 84 -5.19 -30.81 95.12
C ARG A 84 -3.79 -30.93 94.51
N ARG A 85 -2.92 -31.79 95.07
CA ARG A 85 -1.58 -32.05 94.50
C ARG A 85 -1.65 -32.72 93.13
N LYS A 86 -2.58 -33.66 92.93
CA LYS A 86 -2.82 -34.28 91.62
C LYS A 86 -3.33 -33.25 90.60
N LEU A 87 -4.29 -32.43 91.00
CA LEU A 87 -4.86 -31.37 90.16
C LEU A 87 -3.81 -30.31 89.80
N LEU A 88 -2.93 -29.93 90.72
CA LEU A 88 -1.81 -29.03 90.41
C LEU A 88 -0.82 -29.64 89.42
N LYS A 89 -0.49 -30.92 89.56
CA LYS A 89 0.38 -31.62 88.60
C LYS A 89 -0.28 -31.74 87.22
N GLN A 90 -1.58 -32.01 87.18
CA GLN A 90 -2.35 -32.03 85.93
C GLN A 90 -2.41 -30.63 85.30
N LEU A 91 -2.60 -29.59 86.11
CA LEU A 91 -2.62 -28.20 85.66
C LEU A 91 -1.26 -27.78 85.08
N GLU A 92 -0.16 -28.19 85.72
CA GLU A 92 1.19 -27.93 85.20
C GLU A 92 1.43 -28.65 83.87
N ASN A 93 1.08 -29.94 83.79
CA ASN A 93 1.18 -30.71 82.55
C ASN A 93 0.33 -30.09 81.42
N VAL A 94 -0.87 -29.61 81.73
CA VAL A 94 -1.76 -28.95 80.75
C VAL A 94 -1.17 -27.62 80.29
N LYS A 95 -0.58 -26.82 81.19
CA LYS A 95 0.11 -25.56 80.83
C LYS A 95 1.32 -25.81 79.94
N GLU A 96 2.11 -26.83 80.24
CA GLU A 96 3.26 -27.22 79.41
C GLU A 96 2.79 -27.66 78.01
N LEU A 97 1.74 -28.48 77.93
CA LEU A 97 1.15 -28.89 76.66
C LEU A 97 0.57 -27.69 75.88
N GLU A 98 -0.11 -26.77 76.55
CA GLU A 98 -0.63 -25.54 75.95
C GLU A 98 0.51 -24.69 75.37
N ASN A 99 1.60 -24.52 76.11
CA ASN A 99 2.76 -23.77 75.65
C ASN A 99 3.42 -24.44 74.44
N ASN A 100 3.57 -25.76 74.46
CA ASN A 100 4.12 -26.53 73.33
C ASN A 100 3.23 -26.40 72.09
N LEU A 101 1.91 -26.52 72.24
CA LEU A 101 0.95 -26.33 71.15
C LEU A 101 0.98 -24.90 70.60
N ARG A 102 1.11 -23.88 71.47
CA ARG A 102 1.26 -22.49 71.03
C ARG A 102 2.53 -22.29 70.19
N GLN A 103 3.65 -22.86 70.61
CA GLN A 103 4.90 -22.81 69.86
C GLN A 103 4.78 -23.54 68.51
N GLU A 104 4.14 -24.71 68.50
CA GLU A 104 3.89 -25.47 67.27
C GLU A 104 3.01 -24.68 66.30
N VAL A 105 1.95 -24.03 66.78
CA VAL A 105 1.09 -23.15 65.97
C VAL A 105 1.89 -22.00 65.35
N VAL A 106 2.80 -21.38 66.11
CA VAL A 106 3.66 -20.31 65.59
C VAL A 106 4.59 -20.86 64.49
N MET A 107 5.23 -22.00 64.73
CA MET A 107 6.09 -22.64 63.72
C MET A 107 5.34 -23.04 62.46
N LEU A 108 4.14 -23.62 62.60
CA LEU A 108 3.30 -24.00 61.47
C LEU A 108 2.84 -22.77 60.67
N LYS A 109 2.50 -21.66 61.34
CA LYS A 109 2.18 -20.38 60.68
C LYS A 109 3.39 -19.83 59.90
N ALA A 110 4.58 -19.88 60.48
CA ALA A 110 5.81 -19.47 59.81
C ALA A 110 6.09 -20.32 58.56
N ARG A 111 6.02 -21.65 58.69
CA ARG A 111 6.18 -22.57 57.54
C ARG A 111 5.13 -22.36 56.45
N LEU A 112 3.88 -22.07 56.83
CA LEU A 112 2.82 -21.77 55.86
C LEU A 112 3.11 -20.48 55.10
N LEU A 113 3.57 -19.43 55.79
CA LEU A 113 3.98 -18.18 55.17
C LEU A 113 5.16 -18.38 54.21
N GLU A 114 6.21 -19.07 54.63
CA GLU A 114 7.36 -19.41 53.77
C GLU A 114 6.94 -20.23 52.54
N SER A 115 6.08 -21.24 52.72
CA SER A 115 5.54 -22.04 51.61
C SER A 115 4.70 -21.20 50.65
N SER A 116 3.90 -20.26 51.15
CA SER A 116 3.09 -19.38 50.31
C SER A 116 3.94 -18.39 49.51
N GLN A 117 4.98 -17.81 50.13
CA GLN A 117 5.89 -16.87 49.47
C GLN A 117 6.72 -17.57 48.39
N THR A 118 7.27 -18.75 48.68
CA THR A 118 8.03 -19.54 47.70
C THR A 118 7.17 -19.98 46.52
N LYS A 119 5.91 -20.41 46.75
CA LYS A 119 4.98 -20.72 45.65
C LYS A 119 4.66 -19.51 44.79
N SER A 120 4.45 -18.34 45.40
CA SER A 120 4.18 -17.10 44.69
C SER A 120 5.39 -16.63 43.86
N SER A 121 6.58 -16.58 44.46
CA SER A 121 7.80 -16.15 43.78
C SER A 121 8.20 -17.07 42.64
N LEU A 122 8.06 -18.39 42.81
CA LEU A 122 8.34 -19.38 41.78
C LEU A 122 7.34 -19.29 40.62
N SER A 123 6.06 -19.01 40.91
CA SER A 123 5.03 -18.85 39.88
C SER A 123 5.25 -17.57 39.08
N LEU A 124 5.59 -16.47 39.76
CA LEU A 124 5.86 -15.19 39.11
C LEU A 124 7.12 -15.23 38.25
N SER A 125 8.20 -15.85 38.75
CA SER A 125 9.45 -15.99 37.99
C SER A 125 9.28 -16.89 36.77
N LYS A 126 8.58 -18.02 36.91
CA LYS A 126 8.22 -18.90 35.78
C LYS A 126 7.37 -18.17 34.74
N CYS A 127 6.35 -17.44 35.18
CA CYS A 127 5.54 -16.63 34.27
C CYS A 127 6.41 -15.60 33.53
N SER A 128 7.26 -14.86 34.25
CA SER A 128 8.16 -13.88 33.63
C SER A 128 9.10 -14.51 32.59
N HIS A 129 9.67 -15.68 32.89
CA HIS A 129 10.55 -16.40 31.97
C HIS A 129 9.81 -16.91 30.73
N MET A 130 8.52 -17.26 30.84
CA MET A 130 7.71 -17.64 29.68
C MET A 130 7.24 -16.43 28.85
N PHE A 131 6.89 -15.32 29.50
CA PHE A 131 6.39 -14.13 28.80
C PHE A 131 7.48 -13.35 28.07
N ALA A 132 8.73 -13.36 28.54
CA ALA A 132 9.81 -12.61 27.89
C ALA A 132 10.12 -13.09 26.45
N PRO A 133 10.30 -14.39 26.17
CA PRO A 133 10.44 -14.91 24.80
C PRO A 133 9.21 -14.65 23.93
N LEU A 134 7.99 -14.78 24.48
CA LEU A 134 6.76 -14.51 23.74
C LEU A 134 6.66 -13.04 23.32
N ARG A 135 7.02 -12.11 24.22
CA ARG A 135 7.09 -10.68 23.90
C ARG A 135 8.15 -10.38 22.84
N ALA A 136 9.32 -11.00 22.95
CA ALA A 136 10.38 -10.86 21.94
C ALA A 136 9.93 -11.39 20.57
N ALA A 137 9.24 -12.54 20.54
CA ALA A 137 8.67 -13.10 19.32
C ALA A 137 7.59 -12.18 18.73
N GLN A 138 6.70 -11.62 19.56
CA GLN A 138 5.68 -10.67 19.11
C GLN A 138 6.33 -9.43 18.47
N ASN A 139 7.32 -8.83 19.14
CA ASN A 139 8.05 -7.68 18.59
C ASN A 139 8.71 -8.02 17.25
N LYS A 140 9.25 -9.24 17.11
CA LYS A 140 9.85 -9.69 15.85
C LYS A 140 8.81 -9.89 14.75
N ILE A 141 7.63 -10.40 15.08
CA ILE A 141 6.50 -10.52 14.14
C ILE A 141 6.07 -9.13 13.65
N ASP A 142 5.95 -8.16 14.55
CA ASP A 142 5.56 -6.80 14.21
C ASP A 142 6.62 -6.11 13.34
N GLU A 143 7.90 -6.28 13.66
CA GLU A 143 9.03 -5.79 12.86
C GLU A 143 9.03 -6.40 11.46
N LEU A 144 8.89 -7.73 11.34
CA LEU A 144 8.82 -8.42 10.07
C LEU A 144 7.58 -8.00 9.26
N GLY A 145 6.43 -7.80 9.92
CA GLY A 145 5.21 -7.30 9.30
C GLY A 145 5.43 -5.92 8.66
N SER A 146 6.08 -5.00 9.38
CA SER A 146 6.41 -3.68 8.84
C SER A 146 7.41 -3.75 7.67
N ILE A 147 8.42 -4.63 7.74
CA ILE A 147 9.36 -4.84 6.65
C ILE A 147 8.64 -5.37 5.40
N CYS A 148 7.75 -6.37 5.56
CA CYS A 148 6.97 -6.91 4.45
C CYS A 148 6.08 -5.84 3.80
N GLU A 149 5.36 -5.04 4.60
CA GLU A 149 4.52 -3.96 4.07
C GLU A 149 5.34 -2.91 3.31
N ASN A 150 6.49 -2.52 3.85
CA ASN A 150 7.41 -1.59 3.17
C ASN A 150 7.93 -2.16 1.85
N ARG A 151 8.31 -3.45 1.83
CA ARG A 151 8.75 -4.14 0.62
C ARG A 151 7.63 -4.26 -0.41
N ASP A 152 6.41 -4.56 -0.01
CA ASP A 152 5.25 -4.63 -0.91
C ASP A 152 4.96 -3.26 -1.53
N ASN A 153 5.05 -2.18 -0.75
CA ASN A 153 4.88 -0.81 -1.25
C ASN A 153 6.01 -0.42 -2.22
N GLU A 154 7.25 -0.81 -1.92
CA GLU A 154 8.40 -0.59 -2.79
C GLU A 154 8.27 -1.36 -4.11
N VAL A 155 7.85 -2.64 -4.07
CA VAL A 155 7.60 -3.45 -5.25
C VAL A 155 6.49 -2.83 -6.12
N LYS A 156 5.39 -2.36 -5.51
CA LYS A 156 4.33 -1.66 -6.25
C LYS A 156 4.86 -0.41 -6.96
N LYS A 157 5.62 0.42 -6.25
CA LYS A 157 6.23 1.64 -6.80
C LYS A 157 7.19 1.32 -7.95
N LEU A 158 8.09 0.35 -7.77
CA LEU A 158 9.02 -0.06 -8.83
C LEU A 158 8.27 -0.64 -10.04
N THR A 159 7.18 -1.36 -9.80
CA THR A 159 6.34 -1.90 -10.89
C THR A 159 5.66 -0.79 -11.67
N THR A 160 5.16 0.26 -11.00
CA THR A 160 4.56 1.42 -11.69
C THR A 160 5.61 2.19 -12.49
N GLU A 161 6.77 2.48 -11.90
CA GLU A 161 7.87 3.16 -12.59
C GLU A 161 8.37 2.38 -13.81
N LEU A 162 8.49 1.05 -13.68
CA LEU A 162 8.87 0.17 -14.80
C LEU A 162 7.84 0.19 -15.93
N ASN A 163 6.55 0.18 -15.60
CA ASN A 163 5.49 0.22 -16.61
C ASN A 163 5.43 1.57 -17.33
N GLU A 164 5.63 2.67 -16.60
CA GLU A 164 5.71 4.02 -17.18
C GLU A 164 6.93 4.15 -18.10
N SER A 165 8.10 3.70 -17.64
CA SER A 165 9.33 3.69 -18.44
C SER A 165 9.18 2.86 -19.72
N LYS A 166 8.60 1.65 -19.63
CA LYS A 166 8.31 0.81 -20.80
C LYS A 166 7.36 1.49 -21.78
N LYS A 167 6.29 2.13 -21.28
CA LYS A 167 5.34 2.86 -22.12
C LYS A 167 6.03 4.01 -22.85
N HIS A 168 6.85 4.79 -22.14
CA HIS A 168 7.60 5.90 -22.74
C HIS A 168 8.58 5.42 -23.81
N SER A 169 9.36 4.38 -23.52
CA SER A 169 10.30 3.79 -24.48
C SER A 169 9.59 3.26 -25.73
N ASN A 170 8.43 2.61 -25.58
CA ASN A 170 7.65 2.13 -26.73
C ASN A 170 7.17 3.28 -27.62
N ILE A 171 6.67 4.38 -27.02
CA ILE A 171 6.25 5.56 -27.77
C ILE A 171 7.44 6.18 -28.51
N GLU A 172 8.60 6.26 -27.87
CA GLU A 172 9.81 6.81 -28.50
C GLU A 172 10.27 5.95 -29.68
N ILE A 173 10.26 4.62 -29.55
CA ILE A 173 10.57 3.68 -30.64
C ILE A 173 9.57 3.83 -31.79
N GLU A 174 8.28 3.99 -31.49
CA GLU A 174 7.24 4.19 -32.52
C GLU A 174 7.47 5.50 -33.28
N ASN A 175 7.72 6.61 -32.58
CA ASN A 175 8.04 7.90 -33.18
C ASN A 175 9.29 7.83 -34.06
N GLN A 176 10.37 7.23 -33.57
CA GLN A 176 11.61 7.05 -34.33
C GLN A 176 11.38 6.20 -35.59
N ASN A 177 10.55 5.14 -35.50
CA ASN A 177 10.19 4.34 -36.66
C ASN A 177 9.36 5.12 -37.69
N GLU A 178 8.42 5.96 -37.24
CA GLU A 178 7.67 6.83 -38.14
C GLU A 178 8.57 7.84 -38.87
N GLU A 179 9.50 8.47 -38.15
CA GLU A 179 10.49 9.39 -38.73
C GLU A 179 11.40 8.67 -39.73
N LEU A 180 11.91 7.49 -39.38
CA LEU A 180 12.69 6.65 -40.30
C LEU A 180 11.91 6.27 -41.55
N GLN A 181 10.61 5.98 -41.44
CA GLN A 181 9.77 5.70 -42.59
C GLN A 181 9.57 6.94 -43.49
N LYS A 182 9.39 8.13 -42.90
CA LYS A 182 9.30 9.40 -43.65
C LYS A 182 10.60 9.67 -44.41
N LEU A 183 11.75 9.57 -43.73
CA LEU A 183 13.08 9.72 -44.33
C LEU A 183 13.32 8.72 -45.46
N ARG A 184 12.94 7.44 -45.28
CA ARG A 184 13.06 6.43 -46.35
C ARG A 184 12.22 6.77 -47.58
N LYS A 185 11.00 7.29 -47.39
CA LYS A 185 10.14 7.74 -48.50
C LYS A 185 10.75 8.94 -49.23
N GLU A 186 11.29 9.89 -48.49
CA GLU A 186 11.95 11.08 -49.03
C GLU A 186 13.22 10.71 -49.82
N ILE A 187 14.08 9.84 -49.29
CA ILE A 187 15.26 9.33 -50.00
C ILE A 187 14.85 8.67 -51.32
N LYS A 188 13.82 7.83 -51.30
CA LYS A 188 13.32 7.17 -52.52
C LYS A 188 12.79 8.18 -53.54
N HIS A 189 12.09 9.22 -53.07
CA HIS A 189 11.60 10.29 -53.92
C HIS A 189 12.76 11.06 -54.55
N LEU A 190 13.74 11.50 -53.75
CA LEU A 190 14.93 12.22 -54.22
C LEU A 190 15.75 11.39 -55.22
N GLN A 191 15.94 10.09 -54.96
CA GLN A 191 16.61 9.20 -55.91
C GLN A 191 15.87 9.12 -57.26
N THR A 192 14.54 9.07 -57.23
CA THR A 192 13.72 9.04 -58.45
C THR A 192 13.83 10.37 -59.21
N SER A 193 13.73 11.50 -58.50
CA SER A 193 13.86 12.84 -59.08
C SER A 193 15.26 13.07 -59.67
N LEU A 194 16.32 12.62 -58.98
CA LEU A 194 17.69 12.71 -59.46
C LEU A 194 17.88 11.92 -60.76
N ASN A 195 17.42 10.67 -60.80
CA ASN A 195 17.50 9.85 -62.01
C ASN A 195 16.73 10.46 -63.18
N SER A 196 15.53 11.01 -62.92
CA SER A 196 14.77 11.74 -63.94
C SER A 196 15.52 12.96 -64.47
N SER A 197 16.19 13.71 -63.59
CA SER A 197 17.01 14.86 -63.97
C SER A 197 18.20 14.45 -64.82
N GLN A 198 18.91 13.38 -64.43
CA GLN A 198 20.04 12.86 -65.18
C GLN A 198 19.65 12.40 -66.59
N LYS A 199 18.52 11.70 -66.74
CA LYS A 199 18.00 11.32 -68.06
C LYS A 199 17.62 12.53 -68.90
N SER A 200 16.99 13.53 -68.30
CA SER A 200 16.65 14.77 -69.00
C SER A 200 17.90 15.51 -69.46
N GLU A 201 18.95 15.55 -68.65
CA GLU A 201 20.24 16.14 -68.99
C GLU A 201 20.90 15.38 -70.16
N GLU A 202 20.93 14.05 -70.10
CA GLU A 202 21.46 13.20 -71.17
C GLU A 202 20.74 13.47 -72.50
N HIS A 203 19.40 13.50 -72.51
CA HIS A 203 18.63 13.82 -73.71
C HIS A 203 18.92 15.22 -74.25
N LEU A 204 19.10 16.22 -73.37
CA LEU A 204 19.42 17.59 -73.79
C LEU A 204 20.82 17.67 -74.41
N LEU A 205 21.80 16.96 -73.84
CA LEU A 205 23.13 16.87 -74.40
C LEU A 205 23.12 16.15 -75.75
N GLU A 206 22.39 15.05 -75.88
CA GLU A 206 22.25 14.32 -77.15
C GLU A 206 21.55 15.17 -78.22
N PHE A 207 20.47 15.88 -77.85
CA PHE A 207 19.79 16.82 -78.73
C PHE A 207 20.73 17.94 -79.21
N ARG A 208 21.49 18.55 -78.28
CA ARG A 208 22.47 19.58 -78.60
C ARG A 208 23.52 19.07 -79.61
N LYS A 209 24.06 17.88 -79.39
CA LYS A 209 25.01 17.23 -80.32
C LYS A 209 24.40 17.05 -81.71
N LEU A 210 23.17 16.56 -81.76
CA LEU A 210 22.45 16.33 -83.01
C LEU A 210 22.25 17.65 -83.77
N VAL A 211 21.81 18.72 -83.09
CA VAL A 211 21.67 20.05 -83.70
C VAL A 211 23.00 20.56 -84.26
N ALA A 212 24.11 20.43 -83.52
CA ALA A 212 25.43 20.83 -84.00
C ALA A 212 25.81 20.09 -85.30
N ILE A 213 25.60 18.76 -85.35
CA ILE A 213 25.86 17.95 -86.55
C ILE A 213 25.00 18.42 -87.74
N TYR A 214 23.71 18.67 -87.53
CA TYR A 214 22.81 19.15 -88.59
C TYR A 214 23.19 20.54 -89.13
N LEU A 215 23.84 21.36 -88.31
CA LEU A 215 24.38 22.66 -88.70
C LEU A 215 25.78 22.57 -89.32
N GLY A 216 26.36 21.37 -89.42
CA GLY A 216 27.72 21.18 -89.92
C GLY A 216 28.80 21.73 -88.98
N LEU A 217 28.48 21.90 -87.70
CA LEU A 217 29.44 22.30 -86.66
C LEU A 217 30.15 21.06 -86.10
N ASP A 218 31.45 21.19 -85.82
CA ASP A 218 32.18 20.13 -85.12
C ASP A 218 31.88 20.19 -83.62
N ASN A 219 31.02 19.26 -83.17
CA ASN A 219 30.56 19.19 -81.80
C ASN A 219 31.70 19.06 -80.76
N GLU A 220 32.84 18.48 -81.12
CA GLU A 220 33.97 18.29 -80.19
C GLU A 220 34.84 19.56 -80.05
N GLN A 221 34.68 20.54 -80.93
CA GLN A 221 35.48 21.77 -80.97
C GLN A 221 34.71 23.02 -80.53
N LEU A 222 33.42 22.89 -80.21
CA LEU A 222 32.61 24.00 -79.71
C LEU A 222 33.07 24.41 -78.31
N THR A 223 33.48 25.67 -78.16
CA THR A 223 33.91 26.22 -76.86
C THR A 223 32.70 26.67 -76.04
N ILE A 224 31.68 27.22 -76.71
CA ILE A 224 30.39 27.59 -76.10
C ILE A 224 29.27 27.07 -77.01
N PRO A 225 28.89 25.78 -76.87
CA PRO A 225 28.03 25.10 -77.83
C PRO A 225 26.71 25.82 -78.14
N ASP A 226 25.98 26.26 -77.12
CA ASP A 226 24.67 26.91 -77.31
C ASP A 226 24.79 28.24 -78.07
N TYR A 227 25.82 29.02 -77.76
CA TYR A 227 26.05 30.32 -78.42
C TYR A 227 26.46 30.13 -79.88
N GLU A 228 27.36 29.20 -80.15
CA GLU A 228 27.85 28.92 -81.50
C GLU A 228 26.74 28.35 -82.39
N ILE A 229 25.94 27.41 -81.87
CA ILE A 229 24.72 26.90 -82.53
C ILE A 229 23.77 28.06 -82.88
N LEU A 230 23.47 28.93 -81.91
CA LEU A 230 22.57 30.07 -82.12
C LEU A 230 23.10 31.03 -83.17
N THR A 231 24.38 31.38 -83.13
CA THR A 231 24.99 32.30 -84.12
C THR A 231 25.02 31.71 -85.52
N HIS A 232 25.22 30.39 -85.66
CA HIS A 232 25.18 29.72 -86.96
C HIS A 232 23.76 29.68 -87.52
N LEU A 233 22.77 29.38 -86.69
CA LEU A 233 21.35 29.46 -87.05
C LEU A 233 20.96 30.87 -87.51
N ASP A 234 21.38 31.91 -86.79
CA ASP A 234 21.07 33.31 -87.12
C ASP A 234 21.65 33.71 -88.49
N ARG A 235 22.87 33.25 -88.80
CA ARG A 235 23.47 33.43 -90.14
C ARG A 235 22.69 32.70 -91.23
N LEU A 236 22.29 31.45 -91.00
CA LEU A 236 21.50 30.67 -91.97
C LEU A 236 20.14 31.32 -92.23
N VAL A 237 19.45 31.77 -91.18
CA VAL A 237 18.17 32.47 -91.28
C VAL A 237 18.35 33.77 -92.07
N SER A 238 19.36 34.57 -91.75
CA SER A 238 19.66 35.82 -92.46
C SER A 238 19.98 35.59 -93.93
N ALA A 239 20.79 34.57 -94.24
CA ALA A 239 21.14 34.20 -95.61
C ALA A 239 19.90 33.76 -96.41
N ASN A 240 19.05 32.90 -95.82
CA ASN A 240 17.81 32.45 -96.45
C ASN A 240 16.83 33.61 -96.68
N GLN A 241 16.65 34.50 -95.70
CA GLN A 241 15.83 35.70 -95.87
C GLN A 241 16.33 36.59 -97.01
N SER A 242 17.65 36.75 -97.13
CA SER A 242 18.27 37.49 -98.24
C SER A 242 18.05 36.81 -99.59
N GLN A 243 18.16 35.48 -99.66
CA GLN A 243 17.88 34.71 -100.88
C GLN A 243 16.43 34.83 -101.31
N VAL A 244 15.49 34.73 -100.37
CA VAL A 244 14.06 34.89 -100.63
C VAL A 244 13.75 36.31 -101.11
N ALA A 245 14.31 37.34 -100.45
CA ALA A 245 14.14 38.72 -100.88
C ALA A 245 14.68 38.96 -102.30
N ASN A 246 15.86 38.41 -102.60
CA ASN A 246 16.45 38.48 -103.93
C ASN A 246 15.62 37.73 -104.98
N ALA A 247 15.12 36.52 -104.66
CA ALA A 247 14.26 35.75 -105.55
C ALA A 247 12.99 36.52 -105.92
N VAL A 248 12.30 37.09 -104.92
CA VAL A 248 11.11 37.93 -105.13
C VAL A 248 11.45 39.18 -105.96
N ALA A 249 12.60 39.82 -105.73
CA ALA A 249 13.03 40.96 -106.52
C ALA A 249 13.31 40.57 -107.98
N THR A 250 13.96 39.42 -108.21
CA THR A 250 14.21 38.91 -109.57
C THR A 250 12.94 38.49 -110.28
N GLU A 251 11.98 37.87 -109.59
CA GLU A 251 10.66 37.53 -110.14
C GLU A 251 9.93 38.79 -110.60
N ARG A 252 9.89 39.84 -109.77
CA ARG A 252 9.32 41.15 -110.15
C ARG A 252 10.04 41.78 -111.33
N ALA A 253 11.37 41.67 -111.41
CA ALA A 253 12.13 42.21 -112.53
C ALA A 253 11.85 41.44 -113.84
N ILE A 254 11.69 40.12 -113.77
CA ILE A 254 11.32 39.28 -114.91
C ILE A 254 9.88 39.59 -115.38
N ASP A 255 8.94 39.80 -114.46
CA ASP A 255 7.57 40.23 -114.80
C ASP A 255 7.55 41.57 -115.54
N LEU A 256 8.43 42.51 -115.15
CA LEU A 256 8.61 43.80 -115.83
C LEU A 256 9.22 43.65 -117.24
N VAL A 257 10.16 42.72 -117.44
CA VAL A 257 10.87 42.53 -118.72
C VAL A 257 10.10 41.66 -119.72
N THR A 258 9.41 40.63 -119.25
CA THR A 258 8.66 39.70 -120.11
C THR A 258 7.30 40.25 -120.54
N GLY A 259 6.92 41.45 -120.06
CA GLY A 259 5.63 42.06 -120.38
C GLY A 259 4.43 41.26 -119.88
N ASN A 260 4.67 40.20 -119.09
CA ASN A 260 3.62 39.49 -118.39
C ASN A 260 3.23 40.30 -117.16
N THR A 261 2.72 41.51 -117.41
CA THR A 261 1.60 41.97 -116.62
C THR A 261 0.54 40.90 -116.79
N ARG A 262 0.52 39.91 -115.89
CA ARG A 262 -0.76 39.51 -115.36
C ARG A 262 -1.36 40.82 -114.89
N SER A 263 -2.17 41.40 -115.77
CA SER A 263 -3.34 42.16 -115.44
C SER A 263 -4.00 41.41 -114.28
N SER A 264 -3.54 41.72 -113.07
CA SER A 264 -4.39 41.78 -111.91
C SER A 264 -5.43 42.81 -112.29
N LYS A 265 -6.47 42.32 -112.97
CA LYS A 265 -7.77 42.94 -112.94
C LYS A 265 -8.01 43.34 -111.49
N CYS A 266 -8.27 44.63 -111.34
CA CYS A 266 -8.89 45.22 -110.17
C CYS A 266 -9.84 44.23 -109.50
N LYS A 267 -9.57 43.90 -108.24
CA LYS A 267 -10.36 44.36 -107.10
C LYS A 267 -9.62 44.06 -105.81
#